data_AF-A0A843J8L8-F1
#
_entry.id   AF-A0A843J8L8-F1
#
_cell.length_a   1.000
_cell.length_b   1.000
_cell.length_c   1.000
_cell.angle_alpha   90.00
_cell.angle_beta   90.00
_cell.angle_gamma   90.00
#
_symmetry.space_group_name_H-M   'P 1'
#
loop_
_entity.id
_entity.type
_entity.pdbx_description
1 polymer ?
#
loop_
_entity_poly.entity_id
_entity_poly.type
_entity_poly.pdbx_seq_one_letter_code
_entity_poly.pdbx_strand_id
1 'polypeptide(L)'
;MRAYRHPQHRFGGRDEFLRDWAYQDSCIMVLGQIGEETKKILDWLQSNSGYNWKDVARFRDFIYHCYSRTNYDLVWKIIEDDVPDLIDEVDRLLKSIGPLS
;
A
#
# COMPACT_ATOMS: atom_id res chain seq x y z
N MET A 1 -9.17 -32.61 -14.76
CA MET A 1 -9.01 -31.14 -14.81
C MET A 1 -10.03 -30.49 -13.88
N ARG A 2 -9.63 -30.04 -12.68
CA ARG A 2 -10.47 -29.17 -11.85
C ARG A 2 -10.11 -27.73 -12.22
N ALA A 3 -11.05 -27.02 -12.83
CA ALA A 3 -10.96 -25.58 -12.98
C ALA A 3 -10.91 -24.97 -11.57
N TYR A 4 -9.76 -24.44 -11.18
CA TYR A 4 -9.61 -23.69 -9.94
C TYR A 4 -10.35 -22.35 -10.14
N ARG A 5 -11.61 -22.33 -9.74
CA ARG A 5 -12.41 -21.11 -9.71
C ARG A 5 -11.94 -20.30 -8.51
N HIS A 6 -11.05 -19.32 -8.72
CA HIS A 6 -10.76 -18.34 -7.69
C HIS A 6 -12.09 -17.66 -7.31
N PRO A 7 -12.54 -17.74 -6.04
CA PRO A 7 -13.71 -16.99 -5.63
C PRO A 7 -13.38 -15.50 -5.81
N GLN A 8 -14.22 -14.77 -6.56
CA GLN A 8 -14.11 -13.32 -6.74
C GLN A 8 -14.46 -12.52 -5.46
N HIS A 9 -14.39 -13.15 -4.29
CA HIS A 9 -14.75 -12.63 -2.97
C HIS A 9 -13.74 -13.06 -1.89
N ARG A 10 -12.45 -13.17 -2.24
CA ARG A 10 -11.42 -13.55 -1.25
C ARG A 10 -11.18 -12.44 -0.23
N PHE A 11 -11.23 -11.19 -0.67
CA PHE A 11 -10.95 -10.02 0.14
C PHE A 11 -12.26 -9.25 0.39
N GLY A 12 -12.44 -8.79 1.63
CA GLY A 12 -13.66 -8.16 2.13
C GLY A 12 -13.34 -6.89 2.93
N GLY A 13 -14.21 -6.52 3.86
CA GLY A 13 -13.98 -5.36 4.73
C GLY A 13 -13.04 -5.68 5.88
N ARG A 14 -12.99 -4.76 6.84
CA ARG A 14 -12.11 -4.84 8.01
C ARG A 14 -12.23 -6.16 8.77
N ASP A 15 -13.45 -6.66 8.92
CA ASP A 15 -13.72 -7.86 9.70
C ASP A 15 -13.18 -9.12 9.04
N GLU A 16 -13.26 -9.22 7.72
CA GLU A 16 -12.61 -10.27 6.94
C GLU A 16 -11.09 -10.14 7.00
N PHE A 17 -10.56 -8.92 6.84
CA PHE A 17 -9.14 -8.63 6.96
C PHE A 17 -8.56 -9.08 8.31
N LEU A 18 -9.21 -8.75 9.43
CA LEU A 18 -8.70 -9.09 10.77
C LEU A 18 -8.72 -10.61 11.06
N ARG A 19 -9.49 -11.40 10.30
CA ARG A 19 -9.62 -12.85 10.51
C ARG A 19 -8.84 -13.69 9.49
N ASP A 20 -8.37 -13.09 8.39
CA ASP A 20 -7.63 -13.78 7.33
C ASP A 20 -6.16 -13.34 7.29
N TRP A 21 -5.28 -14.21 7.79
CA TRP A 21 -3.83 -14.00 7.79
C TRP A 21 -3.24 -13.84 6.38
N ALA A 22 -3.80 -14.52 5.37
CA ALA A 22 -3.32 -14.40 4.00
C ALA A 22 -3.72 -13.06 3.39
N TYR A 23 -4.88 -12.53 3.78
CA TYR A 23 -5.28 -11.17 3.42
C TYR A 23 -4.34 -10.15 4.06
N GLN A 24 -4.10 -10.26 5.37
CA GLN A 24 -3.14 -9.40 6.10
C GLN A 24 -1.76 -9.41 5.46
N ASP A 25 -1.17 -10.59 5.26
CA ASP A 25 0.16 -10.73 4.68
C ASP A 25 0.23 -10.14 3.27
N SER A 26 -0.82 -10.33 2.46
CA SER A 26 -0.84 -9.79 1.09
C SER A 26 -0.84 -8.25 1.08
N CYS A 27 -1.64 -7.61 1.93
CA CYS A 27 -1.68 -6.15 2.04
C CYS A 27 -0.37 -5.59 2.59
N ILE A 28 0.17 -6.22 3.63
CA ILE A 28 1.43 -5.84 4.27
C ILE A 28 2.58 -5.90 3.26
N MET A 29 2.69 -6.99 2.49
CA MET A 29 3.74 -7.11 1.48
C MET A 29 3.66 -6.02 0.42
N VAL A 30 2.45 -5.68 -0.04
CA VAL A 30 2.23 -4.61 -1.02
C VAL A 30 2.62 -3.25 -0.45
N LEU A 31 2.18 -2.90 0.77
CA LEU A 31 2.56 -1.64 1.43
C LEU A 31 4.07 -1.54 1.65
N GLY A 32 4.71 -2.66 2.02
CA GLY A 32 6.17 -2.74 2.15
C GLY A 32 6.89 -2.45 0.83
N GLN A 33 6.43 -3.04 -0.27
CA GLN A 33 6.99 -2.81 -1.60
C GLN A 33 6.82 -1.34 -2.03
N ILE A 34 5.64 -0.76 -1.81
CA ILE A 34 5.37 0.65 -2.10
C ILE A 34 6.37 1.54 -1.36
N GLY A 35 6.59 1.29 -0.06
CA GLY A 35 7.56 2.04 0.74
C GLY A 35 9.00 1.89 0.24
N GLU A 36 9.41 0.67 -0.14
CA GLU A 36 10.74 0.39 -0.68
C GLU A 36 10.98 1.09 -2.04
N GLU A 37 10.02 1.03 -2.97
CA GLU A 37 10.15 1.73 -4.26
C GLU A 37 10.10 3.25 -4.09
N THR A 38 9.25 3.76 -3.19
CA THR A 38 9.18 5.20 -2.86
C THR A 38 10.53 5.71 -2.37
N LYS A 39 11.23 4.95 -1.52
CA LYS A 39 12.56 5.33 -1.01
C LYS A 39 13.59 5.54 -2.13
N LYS A 40 13.54 4.74 -3.20
CA LYS A 40 14.51 4.83 -4.31
C LYS A 40 14.38 6.12 -5.12
N ILE A 41 13.19 6.71 -5.16
CA ILE A 41 12.88 7.90 -5.96
C ILE A 41 12.46 9.11 -5.11
N LEU A 42 12.70 9.05 -3.80
CA LEU A 42 12.17 10.02 -2.82
C LEU A 42 12.57 11.47 -3.12
N ASP A 43 13.80 11.71 -3.57
CA ASP A 43 14.29 13.05 -3.89
C ASP A 43 13.54 13.66 -5.08
N TRP A 44 13.24 12.84 -6.10
CA TRP A 44 12.45 13.26 -7.24
C TRP A 44 11.01 13.55 -6.80
N LEU A 45 10.41 12.69 -5.98
CA LEU A 45 9.05 12.88 -5.48
C LEU A 45 8.92 14.18 -4.67
N GLN A 46 9.85 14.45 -3.75
CA GLN A 46 9.86 15.68 -2.95
C GLN A 46 10.06 16.95 -3.79
N SER A 47 10.77 16.84 -4.91
CA SER A 47 10.99 17.97 -5.81
C SER A 47 9.79 18.26 -6.72
N ASN A 48 8.92 17.28 -6.94
CA ASN A 48 7.80 17.36 -7.90
C ASN A 48 6.41 17.29 -7.24
N SER A 49 6.36 17.12 -5.92
CA SER A 49 5.13 16.99 -5.15
C SER A 49 5.29 17.54 -3.73
N GLY A 50 4.24 18.24 -3.26
CA GLY A 50 4.12 18.67 -1.87
C GLY A 50 3.56 17.60 -0.93
N TYR A 51 3.26 16.40 -1.43
CA TYR A 51 2.76 15.28 -0.65
C TYR A 51 3.84 14.73 0.29
N ASN A 52 3.43 14.16 1.42
CA ASN A 52 4.38 13.67 2.42
C ASN A 52 4.93 12.27 2.08
N TRP A 53 5.75 12.20 1.03
CA TRP A 53 6.39 10.97 0.57
C TRP A 53 7.33 10.33 1.59
N LYS A 54 7.78 11.08 2.61
CA LYS A 54 8.59 10.52 3.69
C LYS A 54 7.79 9.54 4.54
N ASP A 55 6.48 9.75 4.70
CA ASP A 55 5.63 8.84 5.47
C ASP A 55 5.35 7.56 4.67
N VAL A 56 5.12 7.68 3.36
CA VAL A 56 4.97 6.52 2.45
C VAL A 56 6.25 5.68 2.42
N ALA A 57 7.43 6.33 2.33
CA ALA A 57 8.72 5.65 2.39
C ALA A 57 8.91 4.84 3.69
N ARG A 58 8.30 5.28 4.80
CA ARG A 58 8.34 4.56 6.08
C ARG A 58 7.41 3.36 6.14
N PHE A 59 6.49 3.16 5.19
CA PHE A 59 5.61 1.97 5.18
C PHE A 59 6.40 0.67 5.28
N ARG A 60 7.54 0.58 4.61
CA ARG A 60 8.45 -0.57 4.75
C ARG A 60 8.89 -0.80 6.19
N ASP A 61 9.35 0.26 6.87
CA ASP A 61 9.87 0.15 8.24
C ASP A 61 8.73 -0.17 9.21
N PHE A 62 7.55 0.42 8.97
CA PHE A 62 6.32 0.12 9.66
C PHE A 62 5.94 -1.37 9.53
N ILE A 63 6.02 -1.95 8.33
CA ILE A 63 5.74 -3.37 8.10
C ILE A 63 6.69 -4.29 8.88
N TYR A 64 7.99 -4.01 8.91
CA TYR A 64 8.95 -4.81 9.68
C TYR A 64 8.65 -4.78 11.20
N HIS A 65 8.02 -3.71 11.69
CA HIS A 65 7.56 -3.61 13.07
C HIS A 65 6.14 -4.19 13.30
N CYS A 66 5.31 -4.30 12.25
CA CYS A 66 3.94 -4.83 12.30
C CYS A 66 3.82 -6.35 12.27
N TYR A 67 4.92 -7.09 12.20
CA TYR A 67 4.90 -8.54 12.43
C TYR A 67 4.43 -8.92 13.84
N SER A 68 4.34 -7.97 14.78
CA SER A 68 3.59 -8.16 16.02
C SER A 68 2.09 -8.07 15.77
N ARG A 69 1.33 -9.08 16.26
CA ARG A 69 -0.13 -9.24 16.02
C ARG A 69 -1.02 -8.05 16.45
N THR A 70 -0.45 -7.02 17.07
CA THR A 70 -1.13 -5.86 17.65
C THR A 70 -1.40 -4.72 16.67
N ASN A 71 -0.75 -4.68 15.49
CA ASN A 71 -0.79 -3.50 14.61
C ASN A 71 -1.67 -3.64 13.36
N TYR A 72 -2.42 -4.74 13.18
CA TYR A 72 -3.26 -4.93 11.99
C TYR A 72 -4.38 -3.88 11.88
N ASP A 73 -4.88 -3.35 12.99
CA ASP A 73 -5.84 -2.24 12.97
C ASP A 73 -5.27 -0.99 12.33
N LEU A 74 -3.99 -0.70 12.57
CA LEU A 74 -3.30 0.42 11.97
C LEU A 74 -3.01 0.16 10.48
N VAL A 75 -2.66 -1.08 10.11
CA VAL A 75 -2.53 -1.46 8.70
C VAL A 75 -3.85 -1.24 7.97
N TRP A 76 -4.97 -1.68 8.54
CA TRP A 76 -6.29 -1.45 7.94
C TRP A 76 -6.61 0.03 7.81
N LYS A 77 -6.29 0.83 8.83
CA LYS A 77 -6.47 2.28 8.78
C LYS A 77 -5.67 2.91 7.63
N ILE A 78 -4.41 2.51 7.44
CA ILE A 78 -3.59 3.00 6.30
C ILE A 78 -4.24 2.64 4.97
N ILE A 79 -4.78 1.42 4.84
CA ILE A 79 -5.44 0.95 3.61
C ILE A 79 -6.68 1.79 3.28
N GLU A 80 -7.50 2.12 4.28
CA GLU A 80 -8.75 2.87 4.07
C GLU A 80 -8.51 4.38 3.96
N ASP A 81 -7.60 4.94 4.77
CA ASP A 81 -7.45 6.39 4.92
C ASP A 81 -6.31 6.94 4.04
N ASP A 82 -5.15 6.27 3.97
CA ASP A 82 -3.94 6.85 3.35
C ASP A 82 -3.70 6.38 1.91
N VAL A 83 -4.09 5.13 1.58
CA VAL A 83 -3.87 4.56 0.24
C VAL A 83 -4.70 5.27 -0.84
N PRO A 84 -5.98 5.66 -0.63
CA PRO A 84 -6.72 6.42 -1.64
C PRO A 84 -6.06 7.74 -2.00
N ASP A 85 -5.63 8.51 -1.00
CA ASP A 85 -4.92 9.78 -1.19
C ASP A 85 -3.59 9.58 -1.93
N LEU A 86 -2.87 8.49 -1.61
CA LEU A 86 -1.65 8.12 -2.32
C LEU A 86 -1.90 7.81 -3.80
N ILE A 87 -2.98 7.11 -4.12
CA ILE A 87 -3.36 6.80 -5.52
C ILE A 87 -3.64 8.09 -6.29
N ASP A 88 -4.44 8.99 -5.71
CA ASP A 88 -4.78 10.27 -6.34
C ASP A 88 -3.53 11.12 -6.63
N GLU A 89 -2.58 11.11 -5.69
CA GLU A 89 -1.33 11.83 -5.84
C GLU A 89 -0.40 11.21 -6.89
N VAL A 90 -0.32 9.87 -6.96
CA VAL A 90 0.42 9.17 -8.02
C VAL A 90 -0.19 9.49 -9.39
N ASP A 91 -1.51 9.46 -9.51
CA ASP A 91 -2.21 9.81 -10.75
C ASP A 91 -1.97 11.27 -11.17
N ARG A 92 -1.92 12.20 -10.21
CA ARG A 92 -1.55 13.60 -10.44
C ARG A 92 -0.14 13.71 -11.01
N LEU A 93 0.82 12.97 -10.45
CA LEU A 93 2.20 12.95 -10.93
C LEU A 93 2.32 12.31 -12.31
N LEU A 94 1.66 11.17 -12.56
CA LEU A 94 1.69 10.53 -13.87
C LEU A 94 1.18 11.46 -14.99
N LYS A 95 0.16 12.28 -14.69
CA LYS A 95 -0.34 13.29 -15.63
C LYS A 95 0.65 14.44 -15.86
N SER A 96 1.51 14.77 -14.90
CA SER A 96 2.48 15.87 -15.03
C SER A 96 3.74 15.48 -15.82
N ILE A 97 4.11 14.20 -15.81
CA ILE A 97 5.29 13.68 -16.53
C ILE A 97 5.02 13.54 -18.04
N GLY A 98 3.75 13.59 -18.47
CA GLY A 98 3.33 13.33 -19.85
C GLY A 98 3.23 11.82 -20.14
N PRO A 99 2.76 11.42 -21.34
CA PRO A 99 2.64 10.01 -21.68
C PRO A 99 4.01 9.33 -21.62
N LEU A 100 4.08 8.19 -20.92
CA LEU A 100 5.24 7.31 -20.94
C LEU A 100 5.47 6.85 -22.39
N SER A 101 6.54 7.37 -23.01
CA SER A 101 6.97 7.03 -24.37
C SER A 101 7.56 5.64 -24.45
#